data_AF-A0A2N4WRZ5-F1
#
_entry.id   AF-A0A2N4WRZ5-F1
#
_cell.length_a   1.000
_cell.length_b   1.000
_cell.length_c   1.000
_cell.angle_alpha   90.00
_cell.angle_beta   90.00
_cell.angle_gamma   90.00
#
_symmetry.space_group_name_H-M   'P 1'
#
loop_
_entity.id
_entity.type
_entity.pdbx_description
1 polymer ?
#
loop_
_entity_poly.entity_id
_entity_poly.type
_entity_poly.pdbx_seq_one_letter_code
_entity_poly.pdbx_strand_id
1 'polypeptide(L)'
;MSFWAYMLHCRGGKFYTGHTDDLERRIGEHQSGLVKGFTSNKLPVELVWSQDFPSRHEALSAERQIKGWSRAKKLALIRGDWDAISRHAKRKNDPSTSSGRTGLEVSAHAIAAMRAAARAAYPREACGLLLGAGGRITDAQPTANLHPSPETHFEIDPQALIGAHRAARAGGPELIGYFHSHPHGPPAPSATDRACAARDGKVWAIIAGDDVRFWIDGEQGFAALPLCLIDG
;
A
#
# COMPACT_ATOMS: atom_id res chain seq x y z
N MET A 1 4.16 29.45 -17.13
CA MET A 1 4.44 29.71 -15.70
C MET A 1 4.73 28.36 -15.07
N SER A 2 5.85 28.25 -14.35
CA SER A 2 6.24 27.00 -13.70
C SER A 2 5.77 27.01 -12.26
N PHE A 3 5.26 25.87 -11.78
CA PHE A 3 4.85 25.68 -10.39
C PHE A 3 5.83 24.75 -9.70
N TRP A 4 6.21 25.06 -8.48
CA TRP A 4 7.26 24.35 -7.76
C TRP A 4 6.66 23.59 -6.59
N ALA A 5 7.08 22.33 -6.40
CA ALA A 5 7.02 21.68 -5.09
C ALA A 5 8.42 21.71 -4.49
N TYR A 6 8.52 21.94 -3.18
CA TYR A 6 9.81 22.04 -2.50
C TYR A 6 9.79 21.45 -1.10
N MET A 7 10.98 21.12 -0.61
CA MET A 7 11.22 20.64 0.74
C MET A 7 12.34 21.42 1.41
N LEU A 8 12.08 21.87 2.63
CA LEU A 8 13.06 22.53 3.49
C LEU A 8 13.46 21.63 4.65
N HIS A 9 14.76 21.60 4.96
CA HIS A 9 15.27 21.07 6.21
C HIS A 9 15.33 22.19 7.25
N CYS A 10 14.66 21.98 8.38
CA CYS A 10 14.55 22.95 9.46
C CYS A 10 15.36 22.49 10.68
N ARG A 11 15.75 23.45 11.54
CA ARG A 11 16.40 23.16 12.82
C ARG A 11 15.63 22.11 13.63
N GLY A 12 16.37 21.17 14.22
CA GLY A 12 15.80 20.01 14.92
C GLY A 12 15.44 18.84 14.01
N GLY A 13 15.96 18.82 12.78
CA GLY A 13 15.82 17.71 11.85
C GLY A 13 14.43 17.59 11.23
N LYS A 14 13.58 18.63 11.29
CA LYS A 14 12.21 18.56 10.75
C LYS A 14 12.21 18.93 9.26
N PHE A 15 11.31 18.32 8.49
CA PHE A 15 11.10 18.68 7.09
C PHE A 15 9.80 19.46 6.93
N TYR A 16 9.87 20.57 6.19
CA TYR A 16 8.71 21.31 5.72
C TYR A 16 8.56 21.04 4.21
N THR A 17 7.33 20.85 3.75
CA THR A 17 7.01 20.63 2.33
C THR A 17 5.94 21.62 1.92
N GLY A 18 6.11 22.26 0.77
CA GLY A 18 5.15 23.23 0.24
C GLY A 18 5.20 23.29 -1.28
N HIS A 19 4.30 24.09 -1.85
CA HIS A 19 4.32 24.46 -3.25
C HIS A 19 4.24 25.99 -3.41
N THR A 20 4.71 26.51 -4.55
CA THR A 20 4.65 27.94 -4.88
C THR A 20 4.82 28.14 -6.40
N ASP A 21 4.41 29.28 -6.91
CA ASP A 21 4.72 29.78 -8.25
C ASP A 21 6.06 30.54 -8.31
N ASP A 22 6.63 30.93 -7.17
CA ASP A 22 7.89 31.66 -7.06
C ASP A 22 8.76 31.07 -5.92
N LEU A 23 9.63 30.14 -6.29
CA LEU A 23 10.46 29.38 -5.35
C LEU A 23 11.47 30.25 -4.62
N GLU A 24 12.17 31.14 -5.34
CA GLU A 24 13.21 31.99 -4.76
C GLU A 24 12.64 32.95 -3.72
N ARG A 25 11.56 33.65 -4.06
CA ARG A 25 10.86 34.54 -3.14
C ARG A 25 10.42 33.78 -1.89
N ARG A 26 9.86 32.57 -2.07
CA ARG A 26 9.35 31.76 -0.95
C ARG A 26 10.45 31.23 -0.03
N ILE A 27 11.62 30.90 -0.56
CA ILE A 27 12.78 30.51 0.27
C ILE A 27 13.26 31.70 1.09
N GLY A 28 13.39 32.89 0.48
CA GLY A 28 13.76 34.12 1.18
C GLY A 28 12.79 34.48 2.32
N GLU A 29 11.48 34.33 2.08
CA GLU A 29 10.45 34.48 3.12
C GLU A 29 10.67 33.51 4.30
N HIS A 30 11.01 32.25 4.02
CA HIS A 30 11.27 31.25 5.05
C HIS A 30 12.58 31.49 5.81
N GLN A 31 13.65 31.89 5.13
CA GLN A 31 14.96 32.15 5.73
C GLN A 31 14.98 33.41 6.59
N SER A 32 14.24 34.45 6.19
CA SER A 32 14.14 35.71 6.95
C SER A 32 13.33 35.56 8.25
N GLY A 33 12.50 34.52 8.37
CA GLY A 33 11.63 34.31 9.53
C GLY A 33 10.52 35.36 9.68
N LEU A 34 10.42 36.32 8.75
CA LEU A 34 9.49 37.44 8.80
C LEU A 34 8.03 37.00 8.65
N VAL A 35 7.80 35.88 7.95
CA VAL A 35 6.48 35.27 7.82
C VAL A 35 6.18 34.40 9.03
N LYS A 36 5.27 34.85 9.90
CA LYS A 36 4.78 34.07 11.05
C LYS A 36 4.22 32.72 10.56
N GLY A 37 4.82 31.61 11.00
CA GLY A 37 4.42 30.28 10.56
C GLY A 37 5.25 29.15 11.16
N PHE A 38 5.11 27.93 10.62
CA PHE A 38 5.80 26.73 11.13
C PHE A 38 7.34 26.86 11.13
N THR A 39 7.89 27.56 10.13
CA THR A 39 9.33 27.69 9.89
C THR A 39 9.96 28.87 10.63
N SER A 40 9.18 29.88 11.05
CA SER A 40 9.72 31.09 11.73
C SER A 40 10.43 30.78 13.04
N ASN A 41 10.01 29.72 13.76
CA ASN A 41 10.63 29.30 15.02
C ASN A 41 11.65 28.15 14.85
N LYS A 42 11.95 27.76 13.60
CA LYS A 42 12.77 26.58 13.27
C LYS A 42 13.92 26.90 12.32
N LEU A 43 14.41 28.14 12.39
CA LEU A 43 15.60 28.60 11.70
C LEU A 43 16.88 27.96 12.29
N PRO A 44 17.94 27.73 11.49
CA PRO A 44 17.99 27.97 10.04
C PRO A 44 17.14 26.97 9.26
N VAL A 45 16.68 27.39 8.08
CA VAL A 45 15.96 26.55 7.11
C VAL A 45 16.74 26.52 5.81
N GLU A 46 16.93 25.33 5.26
CA GLU A 46 17.71 25.07 4.04
C GLU A 46 16.84 24.38 3.00
N LEU A 47 16.90 24.83 1.75
CA LEU A 47 16.27 24.11 0.65
C LEU A 47 17.05 22.83 0.39
N VAL A 48 16.39 21.68 0.50
CA VAL A 48 17.01 20.37 0.32
C VAL A 48 16.47 19.61 -0.88
N TRP A 49 15.32 20.01 -1.42
CA TRP A 49 14.76 19.43 -2.65
C TRP A 49 13.75 20.40 -3.28
N SER A 50 13.70 20.45 -4.60
CA SER A 50 12.66 21.11 -5.37
C SER A 50 12.45 20.43 -6.72
N GLN A 51 11.25 20.56 -7.27
CA GLN A 51 10.89 20.13 -8.62
C GLN A 51 9.88 21.10 -9.22
N ASP A 52 10.06 21.46 -10.49
CA ASP A 52 9.10 22.24 -11.26
C ASP A 52 8.07 21.35 -11.95
N PHE A 53 6.88 21.91 -12.14
CA PHE A 53 5.72 21.28 -12.73
C PHE A 53 5.04 22.26 -13.70
N PRO A 54 4.47 21.75 -14.81
CA PRO A 54 3.76 22.56 -15.79
C PRO A 54 2.43 23.12 -15.25
N SER A 55 1.89 22.55 -14.18
CA SER A 55 0.60 22.98 -13.61
C SER A 55 0.61 23.07 -12.07
N ARG A 56 -0.21 23.99 -11.54
CA ARG A 56 -0.41 24.16 -10.09
C ARG A 56 -0.96 22.89 -9.44
N HIS A 57 -1.85 22.19 -10.16
CA HIS A 57 -2.46 20.96 -9.69
C HIS A 57 -1.42 19.86 -9.50
N GLU A 58 -0.45 19.72 -10.42
CA GLU A 58 0.64 18.76 -10.29
C GLU A 58 1.57 19.09 -9.12
N ALA A 59 1.99 20.35 -8.97
CA ALA A 59 2.80 20.77 -7.84
C ALA A 59 2.09 20.53 -6.49
N LEU A 60 0.79 20.79 -6.41
CA LEU A 60 -0.03 20.50 -5.23
C LEU A 60 -0.16 19.00 -4.96
N SER A 61 -0.31 18.19 -6.01
CA SER A 61 -0.37 16.73 -5.89
C SER A 61 0.94 16.17 -5.35
N ALA A 62 2.08 16.63 -5.90
CA ALA A 62 3.41 16.27 -5.44
C ALA A 62 3.63 16.67 -3.97
N GLU A 63 3.24 17.89 -3.57
CA GLU A 63 3.30 18.32 -2.16
C GLU A 63 2.51 17.36 -1.26
N ARG A 64 1.27 17.06 -1.61
CA ARG A 64 0.40 16.18 -0.81
C ARG A 64 1.00 14.79 -0.65
N GLN A 65 1.57 14.25 -1.72
CA GLN A 65 2.23 12.95 -1.71
C GLN A 65 3.46 12.95 -0.79
N ILE A 66 4.35 13.93 -0.96
CA ILE A 66 5.61 14.02 -0.19
C ILE A 66 5.34 14.35 1.28
N LYS A 67 4.30 15.14 1.59
CA LYS A 67 3.95 15.51 2.97
C LYS A 67 3.71 14.27 3.84
N GLY A 68 3.03 13.26 3.30
CA GLY A 68 2.76 11.97 3.95
C GLY A 68 3.94 11.00 4.00
N TRP A 69 5.08 11.30 3.37
CA TRP A 69 6.22 10.39 3.34
C TRP A 69 6.95 10.30 4.68
N SER A 70 7.46 9.09 4.94
CA SER A 70 8.36 8.83 6.06
C SER A 70 9.65 9.66 5.92
N ARG A 71 10.33 9.89 7.05
CA ARG A 71 11.63 10.57 7.06
C ARG A 71 12.63 9.92 6.10
N ALA A 72 12.65 8.58 6.05
CA ALA A 72 13.56 7.82 5.20
C ALA A 72 13.32 8.08 3.70
N LYS A 73 12.06 8.10 3.26
CA LYS A 73 11.70 8.48 1.89
C LYS A 73 12.11 9.90 1.53
N LYS A 74 11.86 10.85 2.45
CA LYS A 74 12.24 12.26 2.25
C LYS A 74 13.75 12.42 2.09
N LEU A 75 14.54 11.71 2.91
CA LEU A 75 16.00 11.68 2.77
C LEU A 75 16.47 11.02 1.47
N ALA A 76 15.81 9.95 1.03
CA ALA A 76 16.12 9.33 -0.25
C ALA A 76 15.81 10.25 -1.44
N LEU A 77 14.70 10.99 -1.38
CA LEU A 77 14.34 12.01 -2.37
C LEU A 77 15.38 13.13 -2.45
N ILE A 78 15.84 13.63 -1.30
CA ILE A 78 16.90 14.65 -1.23
C ILE A 78 18.19 14.15 -1.88
N ARG A 79 18.51 12.87 -1.73
CA ARG A 79 19.73 12.26 -2.31
C ARG A 79 19.60 11.91 -3.80
N GLY A 80 18.43 12.05 -4.40
CA GLY A 80 18.15 11.55 -5.75
C GLY A 80 18.24 10.02 -5.88
N ASP A 81 18.21 9.29 -4.75
CA ASP A 81 18.33 7.84 -4.70
C ASP A 81 16.94 7.23 -4.88
N TRP A 82 16.49 7.16 -6.14
CA TRP A 82 15.20 6.61 -6.53
C TRP A 82 15.01 5.16 -6.05
N ASP A 83 16.09 4.38 -6.01
CA ASP A 83 16.07 3.01 -5.48
C ASP A 83 15.79 3.02 -3.97
N ALA A 84 16.40 3.92 -3.19
CA ALA A 84 16.07 4.09 -1.78
C ALA A 84 14.65 4.62 -1.56
N ILE A 85 14.12 5.48 -2.43
CA ILE A 85 12.73 5.93 -2.34
C ILE A 85 11.80 4.73 -2.51
N SER A 86 12.06 3.85 -3.48
CA SER A 86 11.31 2.61 -3.70
C SER A 86 11.46 1.64 -2.51
N ARG A 87 12.70 1.40 -2.03
CA ARG A 87 12.98 0.61 -0.82
C ARG A 87 12.30 1.17 0.43
N HIS A 88 12.11 2.49 0.52
CA HIS A 88 11.43 3.14 1.63
C HIS A 88 9.92 3.32 1.39
N ALA A 89 9.44 3.09 0.16
CA ALA A 89 8.04 2.90 -0.20
C ALA A 89 7.49 1.58 0.24
N LYS A 90 8.34 0.56 0.23
CA LYS A 90 8.16 -0.67 1.00
C LYS A 90 8.41 -0.38 2.49
N ARG A 91 7.43 0.09 3.26
CA ARG A 91 7.57 0.11 4.74
C ARG A 91 6.27 -0.14 5.49
N LYS A 92 6.20 -1.29 6.17
CA LYS A 92 5.82 -1.43 7.60
C LYS A 92 5.84 -2.87 8.15
N ASN A 93 6.27 -3.88 7.38
CA ASN A 93 6.39 -5.26 7.86
C ASN A 93 7.82 -5.79 7.65
N ASP A 94 8.78 -5.30 8.43
CA ASP A 94 9.98 -6.11 8.68
C ASP A 94 9.92 -6.52 10.15
N PRO A 95 9.93 -7.82 10.48
CA PRO A 95 9.75 -8.26 11.85
C PRO A 95 10.90 -7.72 12.69
N SER A 96 10.56 -7.26 13.89
CA SER A 96 11.53 -7.23 14.98
C SER A 96 12.29 -8.54 15.00
N THR A 97 13.61 -8.44 15.10
CA THR A 97 14.54 -9.54 15.33
C THR A 97 13.99 -10.55 16.34
N SER A 98 13.38 -11.62 15.84
CA SER A 98 13.30 -12.91 16.50
C SER A 98 13.02 -13.98 15.44
N SER A 99 14.07 -14.71 15.06
CA SER A 99 13.97 -16.10 14.59
C SER A 99 13.10 -16.37 13.33
N GLY A 100 13.71 -16.26 12.15
CA GLY A 100 13.72 -17.35 11.16
C GLY A 100 12.42 -18.06 10.75
N ARG A 101 11.26 -17.39 10.64
CA ARG A 101 10.07 -17.97 9.98
C ARG A 101 9.75 -17.23 8.69
N THR A 102 10.14 -17.79 7.56
CA THR A 102 9.91 -17.29 6.19
C THR A 102 8.51 -17.65 5.64
N GLY A 103 7.52 -17.89 6.50
CA GLY A 103 6.18 -18.34 6.12
C GLY A 103 5.10 -17.30 6.39
N LEU A 104 4.11 -17.21 5.51
CA LEU A 104 2.91 -16.43 5.76
C LEU A 104 2.07 -17.15 6.82
N GLU A 105 1.84 -16.49 7.95
CA GLU A 105 1.01 -17.05 9.02
C GLU A 105 -0.48 -16.83 8.74
N VAL A 106 -1.24 -17.92 8.62
CA VAL A 106 -2.68 -17.87 8.34
C VAL A 106 -3.45 -18.71 9.34
N SER A 107 -4.51 -18.16 9.92
CA SER A 107 -5.37 -18.88 10.86
C SER A 107 -6.18 -19.98 10.16
N ALA A 108 -6.44 -21.07 10.87
CA ALA A 108 -7.35 -22.11 10.41
C ALA A 108 -8.77 -21.57 10.11
N HIS A 109 -9.19 -20.55 10.87
CA HIS A 109 -10.46 -19.84 10.65
C HIS A 109 -10.52 -19.17 9.27
N ALA A 110 -9.48 -18.42 8.89
CA ALA A 110 -9.41 -17.75 7.60
C ALA A 110 -9.42 -18.75 6.44
N ILE A 111 -8.71 -19.87 6.56
CA ILE A 111 -8.72 -20.96 5.56
C ILE A 111 -10.13 -21.55 5.42
N ALA A 112 -10.80 -21.82 6.53
CA ALA A 112 -12.16 -22.35 6.52
C ALA A 112 -13.15 -21.37 5.87
N ALA A 113 -13.03 -20.08 6.18
CA ALA A 113 -13.85 -19.02 5.60
C ALA A 113 -13.65 -18.91 4.08
N MET A 114 -12.40 -18.92 3.59
CA MET A 114 -12.10 -18.91 2.15
C MET A 114 -12.69 -20.12 1.42
N ARG A 115 -12.52 -21.33 1.97
CA ARG A 115 -13.09 -22.55 1.39
C ARG A 115 -14.62 -22.53 1.39
N ALA A 116 -15.24 -22.04 2.46
CA ALA A 116 -16.68 -21.90 2.54
C ALA A 116 -17.21 -20.91 1.50
N ALA A 117 -16.52 -19.78 1.29
CA ALA A 117 -16.86 -18.80 0.28
C ALA A 117 -16.78 -19.37 -1.13
N ALA A 118 -15.71 -20.09 -1.46
CA ALA A 118 -15.54 -20.75 -2.76
C ALA A 118 -16.67 -21.76 -3.03
N ARG A 119 -17.02 -22.60 -2.05
CA ARG A 119 -18.13 -23.56 -2.18
C ARG A 119 -19.49 -22.86 -2.36
N ALA A 120 -19.72 -21.76 -1.66
CA ALA A 120 -20.98 -21.01 -1.75
C ALA A 120 -21.14 -20.26 -3.09
N ALA A 121 -20.04 -19.83 -3.70
CA ALA A 121 -20.07 -19.10 -4.97
C ALA A 121 -20.17 -20.01 -6.19
N TYR A 122 -19.75 -21.27 -6.09
CA TYR A 122 -19.76 -22.25 -7.17
C TYR A 122 -21.13 -22.31 -7.88
N PRO A 123 -21.18 -22.26 -9.23
CA PRO A 123 -20.08 -22.39 -10.19
C PRO A 123 -19.34 -21.08 -10.54
N ARG A 124 -19.64 -19.96 -9.87
CA ARG A 124 -18.99 -18.66 -10.10
C ARG A 124 -17.72 -18.50 -9.25
N GLU A 125 -16.89 -17.52 -9.60
CA GLU A 125 -15.75 -17.13 -8.79
C GLU A 125 -16.21 -16.41 -7.52
N ALA A 126 -15.79 -16.92 -6.36
CA ALA A 126 -15.78 -16.17 -5.12
C ALA A 126 -14.65 -15.14 -5.15
N CYS A 127 -14.87 -14.00 -4.51
CA CYS A 127 -13.82 -13.03 -4.21
C CYS A 127 -14.02 -12.45 -2.80
N GLY A 128 -12.95 -11.92 -2.21
CA GLY A 128 -13.04 -11.24 -0.93
C GLY A 128 -11.72 -10.70 -0.41
N LEU A 129 -11.75 -10.27 0.85
CA LEU A 129 -10.66 -9.56 1.52
C LEU A 129 -9.97 -10.47 2.54
N LEU A 130 -8.65 -10.38 2.60
CA LEU A 130 -7.82 -11.00 3.64
C LEU A 130 -7.50 -9.97 4.71
N LEU A 131 -7.92 -10.25 5.93
CA LEU A 131 -7.84 -9.33 7.07
C LEU A 131 -6.92 -9.90 8.15
N GLY A 132 -6.17 -9.02 8.81
CA GLY A 132 -5.35 -9.43 9.94
C GLY A 132 -4.43 -8.34 10.47
N ALA A 133 -3.32 -8.72 11.10
CA ALA A 133 -2.41 -7.78 11.74
C ALA A 133 -0.97 -8.30 11.72
N GLY A 134 0.00 -7.39 11.61
CA GLY A 134 1.42 -7.72 11.70
C GLY A 134 1.91 -8.72 10.65
N GLY A 135 1.31 -8.71 9.46
CA GLY A 135 1.63 -9.64 8.37
C GLY A 135 1.02 -11.04 8.51
N ARG A 136 0.12 -11.25 9.47
CA ARG A 136 -0.65 -12.48 9.66
C ARG A 136 -2.07 -12.31 9.13
N ILE A 137 -2.62 -13.36 8.54
CA ILE A 137 -4.02 -13.40 8.12
C ILE A 137 -4.82 -14.11 9.21
N THR A 138 -5.70 -13.38 9.88
CA THR A 138 -6.53 -13.92 10.97
C THR A 138 -7.95 -14.21 10.51
N ASP A 139 -8.42 -13.50 9.49
CA ASP A 139 -9.79 -13.60 8.98
C ASP A 139 -9.85 -13.40 7.46
N ALA A 140 -10.90 -13.94 6.84
CA ALA A 140 -11.18 -13.78 5.42
C ALA A 140 -12.65 -13.43 5.22
N GLN A 141 -12.90 -12.25 4.67
CA GLN A 141 -14.24 -11.70 4.50
C GLN A 141 -14.68 -11.80 3.03
N PRO A 142 -15.68 -12.65 2.69
CA PRO A 142 -16.22 -12.72 1.34
C PRO A 142 -16.90 -11.41 0.93
N THR A 143 -16.81 -11.06 -0.35
CA THR A 143 -17.48 -9.89 -0.93
C THR A 143 -18.30 -10.30 -2.13
N ALA A 144 -19.24 -9.44 -2.55
CA ALA A 144 -19.90 -9.62 -3.83
C ALA A 144 -18.87 -9.53 -4.96
N ASN A 145 -18.95 -10.45 -5.91
CA ASN A 145 -18.26 -10.34 -7.20
C ASN A 145 -19.14 -9.46 -8.11
N LEU A 146 -18.70 -8.24 -8.37
CA LEU A 146 -19.44 -7.27 -9.17
C LEU A 146 -19.11 -7.34 -10.68
N HIS A 147 -18.21 -8.24 -11.09
CA HIS A 147 -17.81 -8.32 -12.49
C HIS A 147 -18.99 -8.76 -13.38
N PRO A 148 -19.18 -8.17 -14.58
CA PRO A 148 -20.25 -8.56 -15.51
C PRO A 148 -20.20 -10.03 -15.97
N SER A 149 -19.05 -10.69 -15.83
CA SER A 149 -18.82 -12.09 -16.17
C SER A 149 -18.20 -12.85 -14.98
N PRO A 150 -18.99 -13.12 -13.91
CA PRO A 150 -18.49 -13.65 -12.64
C PRO A 150 -18.09 -15.13 -12.67
N GLU A 151 -18.32 -15.82 -13.79
CA GLU A 151 -17.91 -17.22 -13.99
C GLU A 151 -16.43 -17.38 -14.36
N THR A 152 -15.78 -16.31 -14.80
CA THR A 152 -14.40 -16.35 -15.32
C THR A 152 -13.52 -15.19 -14.86
N HIS A 153 -14.09 -14.23 -14.14
CA HIS A 153 -13.43 -13.01 -13.70
C HIS A 153 -14.06 -12.54 -12.39
N PHE A 154 -13.31 -11.74 -11.64
CA PHE A 154 -13.80 -11.14 -10.41
C PHE A 154 -13.55 -9.64 -10.34
N GLU A 155 -14.46 -8.94 -9.67
CA GLU A 155 -14.30 -7.55 -9.27
C GLU A 155 -14.79 -7.42 -7.84
N ILE A 156 -13.89 -7.01 -6.93
CA ILE A 156 -14.18 -6.87 -5.51
C ILE A 156 -15.05 -5.63 -5.31
N ASP A 157 -16.12 -5.77 -4.52
CA ASP A 157 -16.98 -4.65 -4.13
C ASP A 157 -16.17 -3.48 -3.51
N PRO A 158 -16.14 -2.29 -4.15
CA PRO A 158 -15.46 -1.11 -3.62
C PRO A 158 -15.95 -0.68 -2.23
N GLN A 159 -17.22 -0.95 -1.88
CA GLN A 159 -17.74 -0.62 -0.55
C GLN A 159 -17.11 -1.49 0.53
N ALA A 160 -16.86 -2.77 0.23
CA ALA A 160 -16.17 -3.66 1.15
C ALA A 160 -14.71 -3.20 1.38
N LEU A 161 -14.02 -2.76 0.33
CA LEU A 161 -12.67 -2.19 0.43
C LEU A 161 -12.63 -0.91 1.28
N ILE A 162 -13.57 0.01 1.04
CA ILE A 162 -13.71 1.25 1.83
C ILE A 162 -14.01 0.90 3.29
N GLY A 163 -14.88 -0.08 3.54
CA GLY A 163 -15.21 -0.58 4.87
C GLY A 163 -13.99 -1.12 5.60
N ALA A 164 -13.21 -2.00 4.97
CA ALA A 164 -11.99 -2.57 5.54
C ALA A 164 -10.96 -1.48 5.87
N HIS A 165 -10.75 -0.51 4.97
CA HIS A 165 -9.84 0.60 5.24
C HIS A 165 -10.31 1.50 6.38
N ARG A 166 -11.62 1.71 6.54
CA ARG A 166 -12.18 2.45 7.68
C ARG A 166 -12.00 1.69 8.98
N ALA A 167 -12.28 0.38 8.99
CA ALA A 167 -12.11 -0.47 10.16
C ALA A 167 -10.66 -0.46 10.66
N ALA A 168 -9.69 -0.62 9.74
CA ALA A 168 -8.27 -0.55 10.07
C ALA A 168 -7.87 0.78 10.73
N ARG A 169 -8.40 1.91 10.24
CA ARG A 169 -8.15 3.24 10.85
C ARG A 169 -8.76 3.40 12.24
N ALA A 170 -9.84 2.68 12.53
CA ALA A 170 -10.49 2.65 13.84
C ALA A 170 -9.81 1.68 14.83
N GLY A 171 -8.68 1.04 14.44
CA GLY A 171 -7.98 0.04 15.26
C GLY A 171 -8.46 -1.40 15.04
N GLY A 172 -9.31 -1.64 14.04
CA GLY A 172 -9.69 -2.98 13.59
C GLY A 172 -8.60 -3.65 12.73
N PRO A 173 -8.89 -4.84 12.17
CA PRO A 173 -7.92 -5.58 11.37
C PRO A 173 -7.53 -4.83 10.09
N GLU A 174 -6.26 -4.98 9.69
CA GLU A 174 -5.70 -4.40 8.48
C GLU A 174 -6.03 -5.26 7.25
N LEU A 175 -6.14 -4.60 6.09
CA LEU A 175 -6.26 -5.26 4.80
C LEU A 175 -4.89 -5.78 4.34
N ILE A 176 -4.68 -7.09 4.49
CA ILE A 176 -3.46 -7.80 4.11
C ILE A 176 -3.45 -8.09 2.60
N GLY A 177 -4.61 -8.35 2.02
CA GLY A 177 -4.73 -8.66 0.61
C GLY A 177 -6.11 -9.15 0.20
N TYR A 178 -6.16 -9.96 -0.85
CA TYR A 178 -7.38 -10.40 -1.50
C TYR A 178 -7.40 -11.91 -1.70
N PHE A 179 -8.58 -12.49 -1.81
CA PHE A 179 -8.72 -13.88 -2.23
C PHE A 179 -9.73 -14.00 -3.36
N HIS A 180 -9.53 -15.00 -4.21
CA HIS A 180 -10.51 -15.41 -5.20
C HIS A 180 -10.43 -16.91 -5.46
N SER A 181 -11.49 -17.48 -6.04
CA SER A 181 -11.53 -18.90 -6.37
C SER A 181 -11.54 -19.13 -7.87
N HIS A 182 -10.86 -20.16 -8.34
CA HIS A 182 -10.99 -20.72 -9.69
C HIS A 182 -11.85 -22.01 -9.62
N PRO A 183 -13.13 -21.98 -10.04
CA PRO A 183 -14.02 -23.14 -9.98
C PRO A 183 -13.55 -24.32 -10.86
N HIS A 184 -12.89 -24.01 -11.98
CA HIS A 184 -12.47 -24.99 -13.00
C HIS A 184 -10.97 -24.94 -13.30
N GLY A 185 -10.20 -24.17 -12.53
CA GLY A 185 -8.78 -23.89 -12.78
C GLY A 185 -7.86 -24.31 -11.63
N PRO A 186 -6.54 -24.22 -11.81
CA PRO A 186 -5.58 -24.49 -10.74
C PRO A 186 -5.60 -23.39 -9.66
N PRO A 187 -5.13 -23.69 -8.43
CA PRO A 187 -4.96 -22.70 -7.37
C PRO A 187 -3.67 -21.86 -7.59
N ALA A 188 -3.52 -21.31 -8.79
CA ALA A 188 -2.36 -20.53 -9.21
C ALA A 188 -2.79 -19.33 -10.08
N PRO A 189 -2.03 -18.21 -10.09
CA PRO A 189 -2.43 -17.01 -10.82
C PRO A 189 -2.49 -17.28 -12.31
N SER A 190 -3.64 -17.02 -12.91
CA SER A 190 -3.90 -17.09 -14.34
C SER A 190 -3.14 -15.98 -15.10
N ALA A 191 -3.18 -16.02 -16.43
CA ALA A 191 -2.63 -14.95 -17.25
C ALA A 191 -3.36 -13.61 -17.01
N THR A 192 -4.67 -13.67 -16.82
CA THR A 192 -5.51 -12.50 -16.51
C THR A 192 -5.17 -11.93 -15.14
N ASP A 193 -4.99 -12.78 -14.12
CA ASP A 193 -4.59 -12.33 -12.78
C ASP A 193 -3.26 -11.56 -12.83
N ARG A 194 -2.28 -12.10 -13.58
CA ARG A 194 -0.96 -11.48 -13.76
C ARG A 194 -1.03 -10.14 -14.50
N ALA A 195 -1.98 -9.99 -15.41
CA ALA A 195 -2.18 -8.76 -16.18
C ALA A 195 -2.90 -7.69 -15.36
N CYS A 196 -3.85 -8.08 -14.52
CA CYS A 196 -4.65 -7.19 -13.66
C CYS A 196 -3.99 -6.88 -12.31
N ALA A 197 -2.91 -7.59 -11.97
CA ALA A 197 -2.14 -7.40 -10.75
C ALA A 197 -1.64 -5.95 -10.60
N ALA A 198 -1.93 -5.34 -9.44
CA ALA A 198 -1.58 -3.96 -9.15
C ALA A 198 -0.09 -3.79 -8.79
N ARG A 199 0.62 -4.89 -8.50
CA ARG A 199 2.02 -4.92 -8.06
C ARG A 199 2.25 -4.11 -6.79
N ASP A 200 1.26 -4.16 -5.90
CA ASP A 200 1.18 -3.33 -4.69
C ASP A 200 1.74 -4.02 -3.44
N GLY A 201 2.29 -5.23 -3.59
CA GLY A 201 2.84 -6.04 -2.51
C GLY A 201 1.79 -6.75 -1.66
N LYS A 202 0.52 -6.79 -2.09
CA LYS A 202 -0.55 -7.48 -1.37
C LYS A 202 -0.47 -8.99 -1.54
N VAL A 203 -1.02 -9.70 -0.54
CA VAL A 203 -1.17 -11.15 -0.61
C VAL A 203 -2.41 -11.49 -1.44
N TRP A 204 -2.28 -12.46 -2.32
CA TRP A 204 -3.37 -13.05 -3.08
C TRP A 204 -3.53 -14.50 -2.68
N ALA A 205 -4.71 -14.89 -2.22
CA ALA A 205 -5.06 -16.28 -1.97
C ALA A 205 -5.93 -16.81 -3.11
N ILE A 206 -5.51 -17.91 -3.72
CA ILE A 206 -6.23 -18.53 -4.83
C ILE A 206 -6.74 -19.89 -4.37
N ILE A 207 -8.05 -20.07 -4.46
CA ILE A 207 -8.75 -21.28 -4.03
C ILE A 207 -9.15 -22.10 -5.27
N ALA A 208 -8.84 -23.38 -5.28
CA ALA A 208 -9.35 -24.32 -6.27
C ALA A 208 -9.79 -25.61 -5.57
N GLY A 209 -11.08 -25.93 -5.60
CA GLY A 209 -11.63 -26.98 -4.76
C GLY A 209 -11.35 -26.71 -3.27
N ASP A 210 -10.66 -27.64 -2.61
CA ASP A 210 -10.23 -27.48 -1.21
C ASP A 210 -8.80 -26.91 -1.07
N ASP A 211 -8.06 -26.75 -2.17
CA ASP A 211 -6.70 -26.21 -2.13
C ASP A 211 -6.72 -24.68 -2.02
N VAL A 212 -5.94 -24.15 -1.08
CA VAL A 212 -5.72 -22.71 -0.91
C VAL A 212 -4.23 -22.45 -1.03
N ARG A 213 -3.83 -21.62 -2.01
CA ARG A 213 -2.44 -21.21 -2.19
C ARG A 213 -2.29 -19.71 -2.12
N PHE A 214 -1.15 -19.26 -1.60
CA PHE A 214 -0.88 -17.84 -1.36
C PHE A 214 0.26 -17.36 -2.25
N TRP A 215 0.11 -16.12 -2.71
CA TRP A 215 1.04 -15.44 -3.58
C TRP A 215 1.23 -14.01 -3.10
N ILE A 216 2.42 -13.44 -3.28
CA ILE A 216 2.64 -12.00 -3.10
C ILE A 216 2.69 -11.33 -4.46
N ASP A 217 1.89 -10.30 -4.66
CA ASP A 217 1.89 -9.48 -5.87
C ASP A 217 3.05 -8.47 -5.82
N GLY A 218 4.26 -8.95 -6.11
CA GLY A 218 5.48 -8.15 -6.06
C GLY A 218 5.72 -7.34 -7.34
N GLU A 219 6.75 -6.49 -7.32
CA GLU A 219 7.15 -5.66 -8.48
C GLU A 219 7.53 -6.48 -9.72
N GLN A 220 8.01 -7.72 -9.53
CA GLN A 220 8.33 -8.68 -10.60
C GLN A 220 7.17 -9.62 -10.94
N GLY A 221 5.99 -9.41 -10.36
CA GLY A 221 4.80 -10.26 -10.45
C GLY A 221 4.66 -11.22 -9.26
N PHE A 222 3.78 -12.22 -9.41
CA PHE A 222 3.44 -13.15 -8.34
C PHE A 222 4.61 -14.07 -7.95
N ALA A 223 4.96 -14.05 -6.66
CA ALA A 223 5.84 -15.03 -6.04
C ALA A 223 5.05 -15.89 -5.04
N ALA A 224 5.28 -17.20 -5.03
CA ALA A 224 4.61 -18.12 -4.11
C ALA A 224 5.03 -17.84 -2.67
N LEU A 225 4.07 -17.81 -1.74
CA LEU A 225 4.33 -17.72 -0.31
C LEU A 225 4.13 -19.10 0.34
N PRO A 226 5.14 -19.65 1.04
CA PRO A 226 4.96 -20.87 1.81
C PRO A 226 4.01 -20.58 2.98
N LEU A 227 2.96 -21.39 3.09
CA LEU A 227 1.96 -21.29 4.14
C LEU A 227 2.51 -21.82 5.46
N CYS A 228 2.38 -21.04 6.52
CA CYS A 228 2.51 -21.49 7.90
C CYS A 228 1.13 -21.39 8.54
N LEU A 229 0.48 -22.53 8.77
CA LEU A 229 -0.79 -22.53 9.51
C LEU A 229 -0.50 -22.20 10.97
N ILE A 230 -1.20 -21.22 11.49
CA ILE A 230 -1.17 -20.88 12.91
C ILE A 230 -2.50 -21.28 13.55
N ASP A 231 -2.40 -21.95 14.70
CA ASP A 231 -3.54 -22.15 15.57
C ASP A 231 -3.85 -20.82 16.24
N GLY A 232 -5.12 -20.41 16.16
CA GLY A 232 -5.64 -19.18 16.79
C GLY A 232 -5.89 -19.37 18.27
#